data_AF-A0A6L6B466-F1
#
_entry.id   AF-A0A6L6B466-F1
#
_cell.length_a   1.000
_cell.length_b   1.000
_cell.length_c   1.000
_cell.angle_alpha   90.00
_cell.angle_beta   90.00
_cell.angle_gamma   90.00
#
_symmetry.space_group_name_H-M   'P 1'
#
loop_
_entity.id
_entity.type
_entity.pdbx_description
1 polymer ?
#
loop_
_entity_poly.entity_id
_entity_poly.type
_entity_poly.pdbx_seq_one_letter_code
_entity_poly.pdbx_strand_id
1 'polypeptide(L)'
;MEKPTIILATSNGVGMGHLARASAIALALKEYANPIIVSMAGGIAEIPEFMGIRCEYIPGRDRMWMTRDKWDVYLRDRLLALVDETGARVMSFDGVVPYPGVIAAKFSHPKLALVWVRRGLWQKKPQRFVLGLQSKMMDYIVEPGDFARSYDFGPTATRKDSRLTASVSLFQKETALQRDEARKVLGLDLHRPAVLVQLGTGDSDVNEKMTAALSGLLGWKDLQVILTKQPLDKDGKSLAPEGLDIRVVRHFPLARVLRAFDASVCATGYNGVHELLPAGVPTVFVSNIRGTDDQEARARWCHDMGFALRANQADLDEITRTVRKLQDTSVRNRLHAKCEELPDPTGGAEIAKILYQLAVQEESVRPSWLSYKRLHIQVQLNRGLRHLAYKVLRRLALIYRFFNPYLVVQKIRAEQPIWGSQNTASELHPLIKSEQRFEHLITGASEEYKRRREEIADAAYGEKLEVINTRKS
;
A
#
# COMPACT_ATOMS: atom_id res chain seq x y z
N MET A 1 17.78 24.60 -14.94
CA MET A 1 17.81 23.15 -15.24
C MET A 1 16.39 22.62 -15.08
N GLU A 2 15.97 21.74 -15.97
CA GLU A 2 14.68 21.05 -15.85
C GLU A 2 14.68 20.14 -14.60
N LYS A 3 13.58 20.11 -13.85
CA LYS A 3 13.46 19.28 -12.65
C LYS A 3 13.52 17.79 -13.04
N PRO A 4 14.35 16.96 -12.38
CA PRO A 4 14.41 15.53 -12.71
C PRO A 4 13.09 14.84 -12.37
N THR A 5 12.69 13.87 -13.19
CA THR A 5 11.56 12.99 -12.89
C THR A 5 11.96 11.87 -11.95
N ILE A 6 11.15 11.62 -10.92
CA ILE A 6 11.33 10.52 -9.97
C ILE A 6 10.04 9.71 -9.89
N ILE A 7 10.15 8.41 -10.12
CA ILE A 7 9.00 7.49 -10.08
C ILE A 7 8.91 6.86 -8.69
N LEU A 8 7.72 6.88 -8.10
CA LEU A 8 7.41 6.29 -6.80
C LEU A 8 6.42 5.14 -7.00
N ALA A 9 6.94 3.92 -7.08
CA ALA A 9 6.14 2.72 -7.28
C ALA A 9 5.66 2.13 -5.95
N THR A 10 4.42 1.67 -5.88
CA THR A 10 3.88 1.04 -4.67
C THR A 10 3.15 -0.25 -4.97
N SER A 11 3.32 -1.27 -4.13
CA SER A 11 2.58 -2.54 -4.22
C SER A 11 1.08 -2.40 -3.91
N ASN A 12 0.29 -3.41 -4.31
CA ASN A 12 -1.09 -3.57 -3.83
C ASN A 12 -1.06 -4.01 -2.35
N GLY A 13 -1.30 -3.06 -1.43
CA GLY A 13 -1.40 -3.34 0.00
C GLY A 13 -2.83 -3.67 0.44
N VAL A 14 -2.99 -4.15 1.68
CA VAL A 14 -4.30 -4.37 2.31
C VAL A 14 -5.07 -3.04 2.54
N GLY A 15 -4.45 -1.89 2.25
CA GLY A 15 -5.05 -0.56 2.31
C GLY A 15 -4.14 0.51 1.71
N MET A 16 -4.39 1.77 2.06
CA MET A 16 -3.68 2.96 1.52
C MET A 16 -2.26 3.17 2.05
N GLY A 17 -1.72 2.24 2.84
CA GLY A 17 -0.47 2.42 3.59
C GLY A 17 0.73 2.85 2.73
N HIS A 18 1.03 2.09 1.68
CA HIS A 18 2.13 2.38 0.76
C HIS A 18 1.86 3.65 -0.05
N LEU A 19 0.64 3.84 -0.54
CA LEU A 19 0.23 5.02 -1.30
C LEU A 19 0.37 6.31 -0.49
N ALA A 20 -0.03 6.30 0.77
CA ALA A 20 0.08 7.46 1.65
C ALA A 20 1.54 7.85 1.90
N ARG A 21 2.45 6.89 2.14
CA ARG A 21 3.89 7.20 2.27
C ARG A 21 4.48 7.72 0.96
N ALA A 22 4.17 7.09 -0.17
CA ALA A 22 4.61 7.58 -1.47
C ALA A 22 4.08 9.00 -1.74
N SER A 23 2.84 9.29 -1.34
CA SER A 23 2.24 10.61 -1.44
C SER A 23 2.96 11.65 -0.58
N ALA A 24 3.33 11.30 0.66
CA ALA A 24 4.10 12.20 1.54
C ALA A 24 5.48 12.54 0.94
N ILE A 25 6.16 11.54 0.38
CA ILE A 25 7.44 11.73 -0.31
C ILE A 25 7.24 12.58 -1.57
N ALA A 26 6.20 12.31 -2.36
CA ALA A 26 5.90 13.04 -3.58
C ALA A 26 5.60 14.51 -3.32
N LEU A 27 4.80 14.83 -2.30
CA LEU A 27 4.51 16.21 -1.92
C LEU A 27 5.79 16.98 -1.59
N ALA A 28 6.72 16.37 -0.85
CA ALA A 28 8.01 16.98 -0.56
C ALA A 28 8.93 17.10 -1.79
N LEU A 29 8.80 16.22 -2.78
CA LEU A 29 9.57 16.29 -4.04
C LEU A 29 9.14 17.43 -4.96
N LYS A 30 7.87 17.88 -4.93
CA LYS A 30 7.32 18.86 -5.90
C LYS A 30 8.12 20.16 -5.98
N GLU A 31 8.79 20.54 -4.90
CA GLU A 31 9.61 21.75 -4.85
C GLU A 31 10.80 21.69 -5.82
N TYR A 32 11.42 20.51 -6.02
CA TYR A 32 12.70 20.36 -6.75
C TYR A 32 12.77 19.19 -7.73
N ALA A 33 11.73 18.36 -7.84
CA ALA A 33 11.62 17.25 -8.78
C ALA A 33 10.19 17.15 -9.35
N ASN A 34 10.04 16.34 -10.39
CA ASN A 34 8.74 15.98 -10.97
C ASN A 34 8.34 14.56 -10.50
N PRO A 35 7.63 14.41 -9.37
CA PRO A 35 7.25 13.10 -8.88
C PRO A 35 6.12 12.49 -9.72
N ILE A 36 6.21 11.19 -9.97
CA ILE A 36 5.13 10.38 -10.57
C ILE A 36 4.86 9.21 -9.62
N ILE A 37 3.60 8.97 -9.27
CA ILE A 37 3.23 7.80 -8.45
C ILE A 37 2.66 6.71 -9.35
N VAL A 38 3.20 5.51 -9.25
CA VAL A 38 2.62 4.33 -9.90
C VAL A 38 2.19 3.31 -8.86
N SER A 39 1.01 2.74 -9.01
CA SER A 39 0.48 1.83 -7.99
C SER A 39 -0.40 0.74 -8.55
N MET A 40 -0.36 -0.39 -7.86
CA MET A 40 -1.33 -1.46 -8.07
C MET A 40 -2.54 -1.39 -7.14
N ALA A 41 -2.58 -0.42 -6.23
CA ALA A 41 -3.72 -0.19 -5.34
C ALA A 41 -4.71 0.79 -5.98
N GLY A 42 -6.00 0.44 -5.94
CA GLY A 42 -7.03 1.25 -6.59
C GLY A 42 -7.26 2.64 -6.00
N GLY A 43 -6.83 2.86 -4.75
CA GLY A 43 -6.90 4.19 -4.13
C GLY A 43 -5.93 5.22 -4.73
N ILE A 44 -5.09 4.84 -5.69
CA ILE A 44 -4.35 5.80 -6.53
C ILE A 44 -5.27 6.79 -7.24
N ALA A 45 -6.55 6.43 -7.45
CA ALA A 45 -7.57 7.31 -8.01
C ALA A 45 -7.76 8.62 -7.22
N GLU A 46 -7.46 8.62 -5.92
CA GLU A 46 -7.65 9.79 -5.03
C GLU A 46 -6.52 10.82 -5.13
N ILE A 47 -5.39 10.46 -5.75
CA ILE A 47 -4.14 11.23 -5.68
C ILE A 47 -4.08 12.39 -6.68
N PRO A 48 -4.39 12.22 -7.98
CA PRO A 48 -3.96 13.19 -8.99
C PRO A 48 -4.64 14.55 -8.85
N GLU A 49 -5.98 14.57 -8.78
CA GLU A 49 -6.77 15.78 -8.61
C GLU A 49 -6.44 16.49 -7.28
N PHE A 50 -6.36 15.74 -6.18
CA PHE A 50 -6.16 16.32 -4.86
C PHE A 50 -4.74 16.88 -4.65
N MET A 51 -3.72 16.12 -5.07
CA MET A 51 -2.32 16.47 -4.80
C MET A 51 -1.62 17.17 -5.96
N GLY A 52 -2.24 17.20 -7.15
CA GLY A 52 -1.59 17.66 -8.37
C GLY A 52 -0.33 16.86 -8.70
N ILE A 53 -0.39 15.53 -8.53
CA ILE A 53 0.70 14.59 -8.80
C ILE A 53 0.27 13.69 -9.95
N ARG A 54 1.11 13.53 -10.97
CA ARG A 54 0.82 12.59 -12.06
C ARG A 54 0.86 11.16 -11.55
N CYS A 55 -0.09 10.35 -11.98
CA CYS A 55 -0.20 8.97 -11.53
C CYS A 55 -0.45 8.00 -12.68
N GLU A 56 -0.12 6.74 -12.42
CA GLU A 56 -0.51 5.64 -13.28
C GLU A 56 -0.93 4.41 -12.46
N TYR A 57 -2.11 3.88 -12.78
CA TYR A 57 -2.58 2.61 -12.22
C TYR A 57 -2.04 1.44 -13.04
N ILE A 58 -1.41 0.48 -12.35
CA ILE A 58 -0.92 -0.77 -12.93
C ILE A 58 -1.72 -1.92 -12.32
N PRO A 59 -2.49 -2.70 -13.10
CA PRO A 59 -3.26 -3.82 -12.58
C PRO A 59 -2.43 -4.77 -11.72
N GLY A 60 -2.83 -4.96 -10.47
CA GLY A 60 -2.18 -5.90 -9.56
C GLY A 60 -2.36 -7.35 -10.02
N ARG A 61 -1.42 -8.22 -9.64
CA ARG A 61 -1.45 -9.66 -9.95
C ARG A 61 -2.77 -10.33 -9.55
N ASP A 62 -3.42 -9.82 -8.50
CA ASP A 62 -4.65 -10.38 -7.94
C ASP A 62 -5.88 -10.14 -8.83
N ARG A 63 -5.77 -9.29 -9.87
CA ARG A 63 -6.81 -9.14 -10.91
C ARG A 63 -6.92 -10.34 -11.83
N MET A 64 -5.91 -11.21 -11.85
CA MET A 64 -5.91 -12.45 -12.64
C MET A 64 -6.16 -12.24 -14.15
N TRP A 65 -5.91 -11.03 -14.67
CA TRP A 65 -6.07 -10.70 -16.08
C TRP A 65 -5.06 -11.40 -17.00
N MET A 66 -3.96 -11.89 -16.43
CA MET A 66 -2.91 -12.64 -17.09
C MET A 66 -2.25 -13.62 -16.11
N THR A 67 -1.49 -14.58 -16.62
CA THR A 67 -0.73 -15.53 -15.79
C THR A 67 0.38 -14.83 -15.01
N ARG A 68 0.85 -15.44 -13.91
CA ARG A 68 1.83 -14.81 -13.01
C ARG A 68 3.17 -14.49 -13.69
N ASP A 69 3.63 -15.39 -14.56
CA ASP A 69 4.85 -15.22 -15.36
C ASP A 69 4.72 -14.06 -16.35
N LYS A 70 3.56 -13.93 -17.01
CA LYS A 70 3.26 -12.79 -17.87
C LYS A 70 3.14 -11.48 -17.08
N TRP A 71 2.59 -11.53 -15.88
CA TRP A 71 2.42 -10.34 -15.04
C TRP A 71 3.76 -9.72 -14.62
N ASP A 72 4.76 -10.53 -14.26
CA ASP A 72 6.09 -10.02 -13.93
C ASP A 72 6.76 -9.33 -15.15
N VAL A 73 6.58 -9.88 -16.35
CA VAL A 73 7.06 -9.30 -17.62
C VAL A 73 6.30 -8.01 -17.96
N TYR A 74 4.98 -8.05 -17.87
CA TYR A 74 4.10 -6.90 -18.08
C TYR A 74 4.47 -5.75 -17.15
N LEU A 75 4.61 -6.01 -15.85
CA LEU A 75 4.99 -5.00 -14.87
C LEU A 75 6.36 -4.38 -15.21
N ARG A 76 7.36 -5.21 -15.57
CA ARG A 76 8.67 -4.72 -15.99
C ARG A 76 8.54 -3.77 -17.17
N ASP A 77 7.87 -4.19 -18.23
CA ASP A 77 7.82 -3.45 -19.49
C ASP A 77 6.98 -2.16 -19.34
N ARG A 78 5.92 -2.19 -18.52
CA ARG A 78 5.15 -1.00 -18.11
C ARG A 78 6.03 0.05 -17.42
N LEU A 79 6.82 -0.37 -16.44
CA LEU A 79 7.71 0.52 -15.69
C LEU A 79 8.82 1.08 -16.58
N LEU A 80 9.39 0.26 -17.46
CA LEU A 80 10.42 0.69 -18.42
C LEU A 80 9.87 1.69 -19.43
N ALA A 81 8.70 1.44 -20.01
CA ALA A 81 8.07 2.38 -20.93
C ALA A 81 7.85 3.74 -20.25
N LEU A 82 7.47 3.76 -18.97
CA LEU A 82 7.27 5.01 -18.24
C LEU A 82 8.60 5.70 -17.91
N VAL A 83 9.65 4.93 -17.60
CA VAL A 83 11.01 5.45 -17.43
C VAL A 83 11.50 6.12 -18.70
N ASP A 84 11.32 5.47 -19.85
CA ASP A 84 11.73 5.98 -21.16
C ASP A 84 10.94 7.24 -21.54
N GLU A 85 9.62 7.23 -21.37
CA GLU A 85 8.72 8.38 -21.62
C GLU A 85 9.10 9.62 -20.80
N THR A 86 9.58 9.42 -19.58
CA THR A 86 9.74 10.51 -18.62
C THR A 86 11.20 10.88 -18.33
N GLY A 87 12.14 10.13 -18.90
CA GLY A 87 13.58 10.26 -18.64
C GLY A 87 13.99 9.98 -17.19
N ALA A 88 13.14 9.29 -16.41
CA ALA A 88 13.36 9.08 -14.99
C ALA A 88 14.64 8.26 -14.72
N ARG A 89 15.52 8.76 -13.85
CA ARG A 89 16.75 8.07 -13.46
C ARG A 89 16.65 7.36 -12.12
N VAL A 90 15.62 7.66 -11.34
CA VAL A 90 15.37 7.04 -10.04
C VAL A 90 13.94 6.54 -9.99
N MET A 91 13.80 5.27 -9.64
CA MET A 91 12.52 4.66 -9.29
C MET A 91 12.62 4.12 -7.86
N SER A 92 11.74 4.58 -6.98
CA SER A 92 11.57 3.96 -5.68
C SER A 92 10.46 2.91 -5.72
N PHE A 93 10.54 1.90 -4.86
CA PHE A 93 9.48 0.93 -4.65
C PHE A 93 9.15 0.81 -3.15
N ASP A 94 7.91 1.11 -2.77
CA ASP A 94 7.37 0.88 -1.43
C ASP A 94 6.52 -0.40 -1.42
N GLY A 95 7.04 -1.42 -0.75
CA GLY A 95 6.41 -2.73 -0.64
C GLY A 95 7.22 -3.68 0.25
N VAL A 96 6.56 -4.71 0.77
CA VAL A 96 7.19 -5.71 1.66
C VAL A 96 8.30 -6.48 0.95
N VAL A 97 8.10 -6.81 -0.33
CA VAL A 97 9.09 -7.46 -1.19
C VAL A 97 8.92 -6.88 -2.60
N PRO A 98 10.00 -6.37 -3.22
CA PRO A 98 9.95 -5.95 -4.61
C PRO A 98 9.63 -7.12 -5.54
N TYR A 99 8.67 -6.92 -6.44
CA TYR A 99 8.26 -7.93 -7.39
C TYR A 99 9.40 -8.24 -8.38
N PRO A 100 9.49 -9.48 -8.92
CA PRO A 100 10.47 -9.80 -9.95
C PRO A 100 10.45 -8.83 -11.13
N GLY A 101 9.27 -8.36 -11.56
CA GLY A 101 9.14 -7.35 -12.62
C GLY A 101 9.79 -6.00 -12.29
N VAL A 102 9.65 -5.53 -11.04
CA VAL A 102 10.27 -4.28 -10.56
C VAL A 102 11.80 -4.43 -10.54
N ILE A 103 12.29 -5.56 -10.04
CA ILE A 103 13.72 -5.85 -9.99
C ILE A 103 14.28 -5.95 -11.42
N ALA A 104 13.55 -6.61 -12.33
CA ALA A 104 13.98 -6.76 -13.71
C ALA A 104 14.07 -5.43 -14.47
N ALA A 105 13.23 -4.43 -14.14
CA ALA A 105 13.26 -3.12 -14.78
C ALA A 105 14.62 -2.43 -14.61
N LYS A 106 15.21 -2.49 -13.41
CA LYS A 106 16.57 -2.01 -13.15
C LYS A 106 17.61 -2.63 -14.10
N PHE A 107 17.62 -3.96 -14.21
CA PHE A 107 18.64 -4.66 -14.99
C PHE A 107 18.49 -4.46 -16.50
N SER A 108 17.34 -3.98 -16.94
CA SER A 108 17.05 -3.64 -18.34
C SER A 108 17.38 -2.19 -18.69
N HIS A 109 17.54 -1.29 -17.71
CA HIS A 109 17.83 0.12 -17.95
C HIS A 109 19.09 0.59 -17.20
N PRO A 110 20.27 0.65 -17.84
CA PRO A 110 21.58 0.85 -17.18
C PRO A 110 21.79 2.15 -16.38
N LYS A 111 20.90 3.13 -16.56
CA LYS A 111 20.92 4.44 -15.89
C LYS A 111 19.82 4.60 -14.82
N LEU A 112 19.00 3.57 -14.59
CA LEU A 112 17.92 3.60 -13.61
C LEU A 112 18.41 3.05 -12.26
N ALA A 113 18.39 3.89 -11.22
CA ALA A 113 18.60 3.47 -9.85
C ALA A 113 17.28 2.99 -9.22
N LEU A 114 17.29 1.79 -8.64
CA LEU A 114 16.16 1.22 -7.92
C LEU A 114 16.36 1.38 -6.40
N VAL A 115 15.48 2.17 -5.78
CA VAL A 115 15.49 2.44 -4.34
C VAL A 115 14.38 1.67 -3.65
N TRP A 116 14.70 0.84 -2.67
CA TRP A 116 13.68 0.15 -1.89
C TRP A 116 13.32 0.93 -0.63
N VAL A 117 12.06 1.36 -0.53
CA VAL A 117 11.50 1.92 0.69
C VAL A 117 11.00 0.75 1.56
N ARG A 118 11.84 0.32 2.50
CA ARG A 118 11.62 -0.86 3.35
C ARG A 118 11.45 -0.45 4.80
N ARG A 119 10.23 -0.51 5.33
CA ARG A 119 9.97 -0.28 6.77
C ARG A 119 10.66 -1.33 7.64
N GLY A 120 11.05 -0.95 8.86
CA GLY A 120 11.41 -1.88 9.93
C GLY A 120 10.19 -2.53 10.60
N LEU A 121 10.36 -3.00 11.85
CA LEU A 121 9.32 -3.64 12.66
C LEU A 121 8.71 -4.89 12.00
N TRP A 122 9.58 -5.78 11.52
CA TRP A 122 9.13 -7.01 10.84
C TRP A 122 8.92 -8.16 11.83
N GLN A 123 7.81 -8.88 11.70
CA GLN A 123 7.62 -10.17 12.34
C GLN A 123 8.67 -11.17 11.83
N LYS A 124 9.04 -12.16 12.67
CA LYS A 124 9.97 -13.24 12.31
C LYS A 124 9.30 -14.31 11.43
N LYS A 125 8.84 -13.92 10.24
CA LYS A 125 8.19 -14.78 9.24
C LYS A 125 9.20 -15.31 8.20
N PRO A 126 8.87 -16.34 7.38
CA PRO A 126 9.79 -16.96 6.41
C PRO A 126 10.40 -15.99 5.38
N GLN A 127 9.75 -14.86 5.10
CA GLN A 127 10.27 -13.81 4.21
C GLN A 127 11.67 -13.32 4.62
N ARG A 128 12.03 -13.44 5.91
CA ARG A 128 13.37 -13.11 6.40
C ARG A 128 14.50 -13.85 5.67
N PHE A 129 14.25 -15.06 5.19
CA PHE A 129 15.29 -15.89 4.55
C PHE A 129 15.71 -15.38 3.16
N VAL A 130 14.86 -14.60 2.49
CA VAL A 130 15.15 -13.98 1.19
C VAL A 130 15.54 -12.50 1.29
N LEU A 131 15.49 -11.92 2.49
CA LEU A 131 15.76 -10.49 2.70
C LEU A 131 17.17 -10.09 2.28
N GLY A 132 18.19 -10.90 2.62
CA GLY A 132 19.58 -10.62 2.24
C GLY A 132 19.80 -10.65 0.73
N LEU A 133 19.11 -11.56 0.05
CA LEU A 133 19.12 -11.70 -1.41
C LEU A 133 18.49 -10.49 -2.09
N GLN A 134 17.33 -10.08 -1.61
CA GLN A 134 16.59 -8.93 -2.13
C GLN A 134 17.34 -7.62 -1.91
N SER A 135 17.94 -7.45 -0.73
CA SER A 135 18.69 -6.24 -0.39
C SER A 135 19.88 -6.03 -1.34
N LYS A 136 20.58 -7.10 -1.73
CA LYS A 136 21.69 -7.05 -2.71
C LYS A 136 21.25 -6.72 -4.14
N MET A 137 19.96 -6.82 -4.46
CA MET A 137 19.43 -6.48 -5.78
C MET A 137 19.08 -4.99 -5.91
N MET A 138 18.99 -4.25 -4.80
CA MET A 138 18.66 -2.82 -4.79
C MET A 138 19.93 -1.98 -4.94
N ASP A 139 19.81 -0.77 -5.50
CA ASP A 139 20.92 0.20 -5.53
C ASP A 139 21.00 0.97 -4.22
N TYR A 140 19.84 1.20 -3.60
CA TYR A 140 19.74 1.87 -2.32
C TYR A 140 18.55 1.33 -1.54
N ILE A 141 18.63 1.33 -0.21
CA ILE A 141 17.52 1.00 0.66
C ILE A 141 17.33 2.15 1.63
N VAL A 142 16.11 2.67 1.69
CA VAL A 142 15.71 3.65 2.70
C VAL A 142 14.75 2.97 3.65
N GLU A 143 15.00 3.14 4.94
CA GLU A 143 14.14 2.65 6.01
C GLU A 143 13.41 3.84 6.63
N PRO A 144 12.10 3.99 6.36
CA PRO A 144 11.26 4.92 7.12
C PRO A 144 11.32 4.58 8.61
N GLY A 145 11.59 5.59 9.44
CA GLY A 145 11.66 5.41 10.89
C GLY A 145 10.32 5.00 11.48
N ASP A 146 10.36 4.32 12.63
CA ASP A 146 9.18 3.96 13.40
C ASP A 146 9.36 4.51 14.82
N PHE A 147 8.34 5.17 15.39
CA PHE A 147 8.43 5.63 16.78
C PHE A 147 8.71 4.47 17.74
N ALA A 148 8.19 3.28 17.42
CA ALA A 148 8.42 2.05 18.18
C ALA A 148 9.74 1.33 17.84
N ARG A 149 10.71 1.99 17.19
CA ARG A 149 11.97 1.35 16.75
C ARG A 149 12.72 0.63 17.88
N SER A 150 12.66 1.12 19.11
CA SER A 150 13.29 0.45 20.26
C SER A 150 12.71 -0.93 20.56
N TYR A 151 11.52 -1.23 20.03
CA TYR A 151 10.84 -2.53 20.14
C TYR A 151 10.97 -3.35 18.83
N ASP A 152 11.79 -2.90 17.87
CA ASP A 152 12.12 -3.69 16.68
C ASP A 152 13.13 -4.79 17.03
N PHE A 153 12.64 -6.01 17.18
CA PHE A 153 13.46 -7.22 17.31
C PHE A 153 13.37 -8.10 16.06
N GLY A 154 12.94 -7.50 14.95
CA GLY A 154 12.69 -8.14 13.68
C GLY A 154 13.97 -8.41 12.87
N PRO A 155 13.84 -9.08 11.71
CA PRO A 155 14.96 -9.39 10.82
C PRO A 155 15.65 -8.16 10.21
N THR A 156 15.05 -6.97 10.28
CA THR A 156 15.60 -5.71 9.76
C THR A 156 16.39 -4.93 10.81
N ALA A 157 16.10 -5.12 12.10
CA ALA A 157 16.52 -4.25 13.20
C ALA A 157 18.03 -3.98 13.30
N THR A 158 18.85 -5.00 13.01
CA THR A 158 20.32 -4.94 13.14
C THR A 158 21.06 -4.85 11.80
N ARG A 159 20.32 -4.74 10.69
CA ARG A 159 20.93 -4.67 9.35
C ARG A 159 21.53 -3.29 9.14
N LYS A 160 22.67 -3.25 8.45
CA LYS A 160 23.40 -2.02 8.08
C LYS A 160 23.28 -1.70 6.59
N ASP A 161 22.26 -2.24 5.93
CA ASP A 161 22.06 -2.14 4.48
C ASP A 161 21.09 -1.03 4.06
N SER A 162 20.55 -0.27 5.03
CA SER A 162 19.58 0.80 4.80
C SER A 162 20.04 2.12 5.41
N ARG A 163 19.61 3.23 4.80
CA ARG A 163 19.63 4.55 5.42
C ARG A 163 18.35 4.74 6.21
N LEU A 164 18.46 4.86 7.53
CA LEU A 164 17.34 5.24 8.38
C LEU A 164 16.99 6.72 8.18
N THR A 165 15.70 7.02 8.14
CA THR A 165 15.12 8.37 8.15
C THR A 165 14.17 8.53 9.34
N ALA A 166 13.69 9.75 9.60
CA ALA A 166 12.53 9.94 10.48
C ALA A 166 11.29 9.16 9.97
N SER A 167 10.24 9.10 10.79
CA SER A 167 8.99 8.47 10.36
C SER A 167 8.34 9.28 9.23
N VAL A 168 7.57 8.59 8.39
CA VAL A 168 6.95 9.15 7.19
C VAL A 168 5.45 9.26 7.43
N SER A 169 4.90 10.45 7.31
CA SER A 169 3.49 10.72 7.50
C SER A 169 2.95 11.70 6.46
N LEU A 170 1.70 11.49 6.05
CA LEU A 170 0.94 12.52 5.33
C LEU A 170 0.41 13.60 6.27
N PHE A 171 0.38 13.35 7.57
CA PHE A 171 0.04 14.37 8.55
C PHE A 171 1.19 15.36 8.66
N GLN A 172 0.89 16.64 8.45
CA GLN A 172 1.81 17.76 8.63
C GLN A 172 1.05 18.84 9.41
N LYS A 173 1.64 19.34 10.51
CA LYS A 173 0.97 20.27 11.44
C LYS A 173 0.52 21.56 10.72
N GLU A 174 1.26 21.96 9.70
CA GLU A 174 1.13 23.19 8.91
C GLU A 174 -0.02 23.12 7.90
N THR A 175 -0.37 21.93 7.42
CA THR A 175 -1.40 21.72 6.38
C THR A 175 -2.66 21.02 6.89
N ALA A 176 -2.60 20.48 8.12
CA ALA A 176 -3.73 19.92 8.83
C ALA A 176 -4.72 21.02 9.22
N LEU A 177 -5.99 20.79 8.90
CA LEU A 177 -7.07 21.70 9.25
C LEU A 177 -7.26 21.74 10.76
N GLN A 178 -7.70 22.88 11.27
CA GLN A 178 -8.12 23.00 12.66
C GLN A 178 -9.39 22.18 12.90
N ARG A 179 -9.65 21.81 14.15
CA ARG A 179 -10.75 20.92 14.55
C ARG A 179 -12.08 21.26 13.88
N ASP A 180 -12.51 22.52 13.95
CA ASP A 180 -13.83 22.93 13.48
C ASP A 180 -13.92 22.95 11.95
N GLU A 181 -12.84 23.33 11.26
CA GLU A 181 -12.76 23.25 9.80
C GLU A 181 -12.77 21.79 9.33
N ALA A 182 -11.99 20.94 9.99
CA ALA A 182 -11.94 19.52 9.71
C ALA A 182 -13.31 18.86 9.91
N ARG A 183 -14.05 19.26 10.96
CA ARG A 183 -15.44 18.81 11.18
C ARG A 183 -16.40 19.29 10.10
N LYS A 184 -16.32 20.54 9.68
CA LYS A 184 -17.13 21.06 8.56
C LYS A 184 -16.88 20.27 7.27
N VAL A 185 -15.61 20.01 6.94
CA VAL A 185 -15.23 19.20 5.75
C VAL A 185 -15.80 17.79 5.83
N LEU A 186 -15.82 17.20 7.02
CA LEU A 186 -16.39 15.86 7.26
C LEU A 186 -17.91 15.87 7.48
N GLY A 187 -18.54 17.05 7.51
CA GLY A 187 -19.96 17.25 7.80
C GLY A 187 -20.37 16.85 9.22
N LEU A 188 -19.46 16.92 10.19
CA LEU A 188 -19.68 16.57 11.60
C LEU A 188 -20.26 17.74 12.39
N ASP A 189 -21.06 17.42 13.41
CA ASP A 189 -21.48 18.39 14.41
C ASP A 189 -20.28 18.89 15.22
N LEU A 190 -20.22 20.21 15.44
CA LEU A 190 -19.08 20.90 16.07
C LEU A 190 -18.99 20.68 17.57
N HIS A 191 -20.11 20.39 18.24
CA HIS A 191 -20.23 20.33 19.69
C HIS A 191 -20.35 18.89 20.21
N ARG A 192 -20.80 17.96 19.37
CA ARG A 192 -20.87 16.53 19.71
C ARG A 192 -19.50 15.85 19.66
N PRO A 193 -19.18 14.88 20.53
CA PRO A 193 -17.94 14.14 20.43
C PRO A 193 -17.88 13.33 19.14
N ALA A 194 -16.68 13.12 18.59
CA ALA A 194 -16.45 12.38 17.35
C ALA A 194 -15.32 11.36 17.49
N VAL A 195 -15.57 10.10 17.11
CA VAL A 195 -14.59 9.01 17.14
C VAL A 195 -14.38 8.45 15.75
N LEU A 196 -13.12 8.30 15.35
CA LEU A 196 -12.71 7.60 14.14
C LEU A 196 -12.46 6.12 14.41
N VAL A 197 -13.03 5.20 13.64
CA VAL A 197 -12.78 3.75 13.76
C VAL A 197 -12.18 3.18 12.47
N GLN A 198 -10.99 2.59 12.58
CA GLN A 198 -10.15 2.12 11.47
C GLN A 198 -9.51 0.75 11.76
N LEU A 199 -10.35 -0.28 11.99
CA LEU A 199 -9.89 -1.66 12.17
C LEU A 199 -9.89 -2.49 10.88
N GLY A 200 -10.49 -1.97 9.81
CA GLY A 200 -10.78 -2.73 8.59
C GLY A 200 -11.98 -3.66 8.76
N THR A 201 -12.41 -4.29 7.67
CA THR A 201 -13.50 -5.29 7.65
C THR A 201 -13.29 -6.30 6.52
N GLY A 202 -13.78 -7.52 6.69
CA GLY A 202 -13.83 -8.52 5.60
C GLY A 202 -13.42 -9.94 5.99
N ASP A 203 -12.78 -10.13 7.14
CA ASP A 203 -12.43 -11.44 7.68
C ASP A 203 -12.99 -11.60 9.08
N SER A 204 -13.29 -12.84 9.48
CA SER A 204 -14.03 -13.13 10.72
C SER A 204 -13.36 -12.53 11.97
N ASP A 205 -12.04 -12.69 12.14
CA ASP A 205 -11.34 -12.16 13.31
C ASP A 205 -11.31 -10.63 13.35
N VAL A 206 -11.23 -9.98 12.17
CA VAL A 206 -11.27 -8.52 12.05
C VAL A 206 -12.67 -7.99 12.34
N ASN A 207 -13.69 -8.73 11.90
CA ASN A 207 -15.09 -8.38 12.10
C ASN A 207 -15.46 -8.45 13.60
N GLU A 208 -15.04 -9.49 14.32
CA GLU A 208 -15.27 -9.62 15.76
C GLU A 208 -14.61 -8.47 16.55
N LYS A 209 -13.37 -8.10 16.19
CA LYS A 209 -12.67 -6.94 16.77
C LYS A 209 -13.40 -5.62 16.48
N MET A 210 -13.94 -5.46 15.27
CA MET A 210 -14.77 -4.29 14.91
C MET A 210 -16.03 -4.21 15.79
N THR A 211 -16.75 -5.32 15.95
CA THR A 211 -17.95 -5.37 16.81
C THR A 211 -17.63 -5.04 18.26
N ALA A 212 -16.56 -5.63 18.82
CA ALA A 212 -16.11 -5.35 20.18
C ALA A 212 -15.72 -3.89 20.38
N ALA A 213 -14.97 -3.31 19.43
CA ALA A 213 -14.58 -1.91 19.46
C ALA A 213 -15.79 -0.98 19.42
N LEU A 214 -16.74 -1.19 18.51
CA LEU A 214 -17.96 -0.39 18.43
C LEU A 214 -18.80 -0.53 19.71
N SER A 215 -18.91 -1.75 20.26
CA SER A 215 -19.61 -1.99 21.53
C SER A 215 -18.99 -1.23 22.71
N GLY A 216 -17.67 -1.01 22.70
CA GLY A 216 -16.99 -0.20 23.71
C GLY A 216 -17.36 1.29 23.67
N LEU A 217 -17.88 1.78 22.55
CA LEU A 217 -18.32 3.17 22.38
C LEU A 217 -19.74 3.43 22.89
N LEU A 218 -20.53 2.37 23.17
CA LEU A 218 -21.86 2.50 23.75
C LEU A 218 -21.80 3.21 25.10
N GLY A 219 -22.80 4.07 25.35
CA GLY A 219 -22.88 4.90 26.55
C GLY A 219 -22.17 6.26 26.44
N TRP A 220 -21.37 6.49 25.39
CA TRP A 220 -20.81 7.82 25.14
C TRP A 220 -21.90 8.75 24.62
N LYS A 221 -22.41 9.62 25.51
CA LYS A 221 -23.49 10.56 25.21
C LYS A 221 -23.18 11.41 23.96
N ASP A 222 -24.17 11.47 23.06
CA ASP A 222 -24.17 12.26 21.82
C ASP A 222 -23.02 11.97 20.83
N LEU A 223 -22.35 10.82 20.94
CA LEU A 223 -21.20 10.46 20.10
C LEU A 223 -21.55 10.32 18.61
N GLN A 224 -20.68 10.84 17.74
CA GLN A 224 -20.64 10.59 16.30
C GLN A 224 -19.51 9.59 16.00
N VAL A 225 -19.82 8.44 15.40
CA VAL A 225 -18.84 7.41 15.04
C VAL A 225 -18.58 7.42 13.55
N ILE A 226 -17.34 7.64 13.14
CA ILE A 226 -16.94 7.77 11.75
C ILE A 226 -16.09 6.58 11.32
N LEU A 227 -16.50 5.93 10.23
CA LEU A 227 -15.73 4.88 9.56
C LEU A 227 -15.42 5.27 8.12
N THR A 228 -14.33 4.74 7.57
CA THR A 228 -13.95 4.95 6.16
C THR A 228 -14.55 3.89 5.21
N LYS A 229 -15.09 2.82 5.78
CA LYS A 229 -15.78 1.72 5.09
C LYS A 229 -16.96 1.28 5.93
N GLN A 230 -18.04 0.82 5.29
CA GLN A 230 -19.18 0.27 6.01
C GLN A 230 -18.75 -0.91 6.90
N PRO A 231 -19.22 -0.96 8.16
CA PRO A 231 -18.93 -2.04 9.09
C PRO A 231 -19.80 -3.26 8.77
N LEU A 232 -19.60 -3.85 7.59
CA LEU A 232 -20.32 -5.05 7.15
C LEU A 232 -19.37 -6.24 7.07
N ASP A 233 -19.88 -7.43 7.34
CA ASP A 233 -19.20 -8.68 7.02
C ASP A 233 -19.28 -9.02 5.53
N LYS A 234 -18.74 -10.20 5.16
CA LYS A 234 -18.72 -10.69 3.78
C LYS A 234 -20.12 -10.98 3.21
N ASP A 235 -21.10 -11.21 4.09
CA ASP A 235 -22.48 -11.56 3.74
C ASP A 235 -23.39 -10.30 3.79
N GLY A 236 -22.81 -9.13 4.04
CA GLY A 236 -23.52 -7.85 4.10
C GLY A 236 -24.20 -7.57 5.44
N LYS A 237 -23.95 -8.37 6.48
CA LYS A 237 -24.53 -8.16 7.81
C LYS A 237 -23.77 -7.08 8.57
N SER A 238 -24.51 -6.22 9.26
CA SER A 238 -23.94 -5.18 10.13
C SER A 238 -23.14 -5.77 11.28
N LEU A 239 -21.94 -5.23 11.49
CA LEU A 239 -21.06 -5.46 12.64
C LEU A 239 -21.31 -4.45 13.77
N ALA A 240 -22.07 -3.38 13.49
CA ALA A 240 -22.33 -2.34 14.46
C ALA A 240 -23.50 -2.71 15.39
N PRO A 241 -23.36 -2.52 16.72
CA PRO A 241 -24.49 -2.62 17.63
C PRO A 241 -25.48 -1.47 17.41
N GLU A 242 -26.74 -1.68 17.81
CA GLU A 242 -27.76 -0.62 17.84
C GLU A 242 -27.39 0.48 18.85
N GLY A 243 -27.83 1.71 18.58
CA GLY A 243 -27.63 2.86 19.47
C GLY A 243 -26.38 3.71 19.21
N LEU A 244 -25.62 3.43 18.16
CA LEU A 244 -24.52 4.31 17.70
C LEU A 244 -24.95 5.15 16.49
N ASP A 245 -24.66 6.45 16.52
CA ASP A 245 -24.75 7.32 15.34
C ASP A 245 -23.51 7.11 14.46
N ILE A 246 -23.61 6.17 13.52
CA ILE A 246 -22.52 5.80 12.61
C ILE A 246 -22.67 6.48 11.27
N ARG A 247 -21.58 7.10 10.80
CA ARG A 247 -21.47 7.64 9.45
C ARG A 247 -20.25 7.09 8.74
N VAL A 248 -20.40 6.79 7.46
CA VAL A 248 -19.30 6.35 6.61
C VAL A 248 -18.85 7.52 5.76
N VAL A 249 -17.63 8.00 5.98
CA VAL A 249 -17.04 9.14 5.27
C VAL A 249 -15.80 8.70 4.52
N ARG A 250 -15.80 8.94 3.21
CA ARG A 250 -14.60 8.78 2.36
C ARG A 250 -13.98 10.15 2.16
N HIS A 251 -12.82 10.36 2.77
CA HIS A 251 -12.05 11.58 2.62
C HIS A 251 -10.58 11.23 2.45
N PHE A 252 -9.93 11.79 1.43
CA PHE A 252 -8.51 11.64 1.20
C PHE A 252 -7.84 13.01 1.04
N PRO A 253 -6.68 13.22 1.68
CA PRO A 253 -6.06 12.40 2.71
C PRO A 253 -6.73 12.65 4.06
N LEU A 254 -7.05 11.57 4.79
CA LEU A 254 -7.63 11.69 6.14
C LEU A 254 -6.69 12.43 7.11
N ALA A 255 -5.38 12.37 6.87
CA ALA A 255 -4.36 13.08 7.61
C ALA A 255 -4.66 14.59 7.78
N ARG A 256 -5.27 15.26 6.78
CA ARG A 256 -5.59 16.69 6.90
C ARG A 256 -6.72 17.01 7.88
N VAL A 257 -7.53 16.03 8.24
CA VAL A 257 -8.75 16.22 9.04
C VAL A 257 -8.74 15.42 10.34
N LEU A 258 -7.60 14.83 10.73
CA LEU A 258 -7.51 14.02 11.96
C LEU A 258 -7.85 14.80 13.23
N ARG A 259 -7.60 16.12 13.25
CA ARG A 259 -7.97 17.01 14.36
C ARG A 259 -9.49 17.17 14.55
N ALA A 260 -10.33 16.64 13.65
CA ALA A 260 -11.77 16.61 13.84
C ALA A 260 -12.21 15.67 14.98
N PHE A 261 -11.42 14.64 15.25
CA PHE A 261 -11.78 13.53 16.13
C PHE A 261 -11.26 13.74 17.55
N ASP A 262 -12.13 13.48 18.53
CA ASP A 262 -11.76 13.54 19.96
C ASP A 262 -11.06 12.26 20.42
N ALA A 263 -11.27 11.14 19.71
CA ALA A 263 -10.52 9.91 19.88
C ALA A 263 -10.55 9.01 18.64
N SER A 264 -9.76 7.95 18.64
CA SER A 264 -9.69 6.95 17.57
C SER A 264 -9.58 5.52 18.10
N VAL A 265 -10.13 4.56 17.36
CA VAL A 265 -9.86 3.14 17.52
C VAL A 265 -9.26 2.63 16.21
N CYS A 266 -8.00 2.22 16.23
CA CYS A 266 -7.25 1.97 14.99
C CYS A 266 -6.46 0.66 15.08
N ALA A 267 -6.28 0.00 13.93
CA ALA A 267 -5.29 -1.07 13.85
C ALA A 267 -3.89 -0.46 13.95
N THR A 268 -2.97 -1.14 14.62
CA THR A 268 -1.63 -0.61 14.91
C THR A 268 -0.65 -0.69 13.74
N GLY A 269 -1.14 -0.45 12.52
CA GLY A 269 -0.31 -0.33 11.33
C GLY A 269 0.54 0.94 11.37
N TYR A 270 1.60 0.95 10.57
CA TYR A 270 2.54 2.07 10.50
C TYR A 270 1.86 3.44 10.34
N ASN A 271 1.00 3.62 9.33
CA ASN A 271 0.39 4.94 9.10
C ASN A 271 -0.56 5.36 10.23
N GLY A 272 -1.34 4.43 10.80
CA GLY A 272 -2.25 4.74 11.91
C GLY A 272 -1.49 5.38 13.08
N VAL A 273 -0.36 4.79 13.47
CA VAL A 273 0.50 5.34 14.54
C VAL A 273 1.14 6.67 14.15
N HIS A 274 1.72 6.75 12.95
CA HIS A 274 2.49 7.92 12.53
C HIS A 274 1.63 9.08 11.98
N GLU A 275 0.30 8.91 11.88
CA GLU A 275 -0.64 9.97 11.54
C GLU A 275 -1.49 10.38 12.75
N LEU A 276 -2.05 9.42 13.52
CA LEU A 276 -2.94 9.74 14.65
C LEU A 276 -2.20 10.36 15.83
N LEU A 277 -1.04 9.82 16.19
CA LEU A 277 -0.31 10.31 17.37
C LEU A 277 0.28 11.70 17.13
N PRO A 278 0.95 12.00 15.99
CA PRO A 278 1.38 13.37 15.70
C PRO A 278 0.24 14.37 15.55
N ALA A 279 -0.98 13.91 15.21
CA ALA A 279 -2.19 14.72 15.22
C ALA A 279 -2.76 14.97 16.62
N GLY A 280 -2.17 14.36 17.65
CA GLY A 280 -2.63 14.44 19.03
C GLY A 280 -3.94 13.70 19.29
N VAL A 281 -4.33 12.73 18.45
CA VAL A 281 -5.62 12.03 18.60
C VAL A 281 -5.50 10.91 19.63
N PRO A 282 -6.22 10.98 20.78
CA PRO A 282 -6.24 9.91 21.78
C PRO A 282 -6.70 8.60 21.15
N THR A 283 -5.86 7.55 21.19
CA THR A 283 -6.09 6.35 20.39
C THR A 283 -6.08 5.08 21.23
N VAL A 284 -7.01 4.17 20.95
CA VAL A 284 -6.94 2.75 21.33
C VAL A 284 -6.45 1.96 20.13
N PHE A 285 -5.33 1.26 20.31
CA PHE A 285 -4.78 0.37 19.31
C PHE A 285 -5.22 -1.08 19.54
N VAL A 286 -5.75 -1.69 18.48
CA VAL A 286 -6.12 -3.12 18.42
C VAL A 286 -5.36 -3.75 17.27
N SER A 287 -4.28 -4.47 17.58
CA SER A 287 -3.36 -4.98 16.56
C SER A 287 -4.00 -6.01 15.64
N ASN A 288 -3.62 -5.98 14.36
CA ASN A 288 -3.91 -7.03 13.41
C ASN A 288 -2.66 -7.91 13.19
N ILE A 289 -2.74 -9.19 13.54
CA ILE A 289 -1.60 -10.12 13.47
C ILE A 289 -1.53 -10.76 12.07
N ARG A 290 -1.26 -9.94 11.07
CA ARG A 290 -1.20 -10.38 9.67
C ARG A 290 0.00 -9.83 8.93
N GLY A 291 0.43 -10.59 7.92
CA GLY A 291 1.52 -10.19 7.05
C GLY A 291 2.87 -10.13 7.78
N THR A 292 3.67 -9.13 7.41
CA THR A 292 5.06 -8.97 7.87
C THR A 292 5.20 -7.89 8.94
N ASP A 293 4.22 -6.99 9.11
CA ASP A 293 4.28 -5.86 10.05
C ASP A 293 4.01 -6.32 11.49
N ASP A 294 4.90 -5.98 12.42
CA ASP A 294 4.74 -6.28 13.85
C ASP A 294 3.92 -5.20 14.56
N GLN A 295 2.60 -5.24 14.32
CA GLN A 295 1.66 -4.31 14.94
C GLN A 295 1.64 -4.44 16.47
N GLU A 296 1.94 -5.62 17.01
CA GLU A 296 1.88 -5.86 18.44
C GLU A 296 3.06 -5.24 19.19
N ALA A 297 4.27 -5.35 18.65
CA ALA A 297 5.44 -4.64 19.16
C ALA A 297 5.19 -3.12 19.14
N ARG A 298 4.61 -2.61 18.05
CA ARG A 298 4.26 -1.19 17.94
C ARG A 298 3.22 -0.75 18.97
N ALA A 299 2.15 -1.53 19.15
CA ALA A 299 1.09 -1.23 20.10
C ALA A 299 1.61 -1.24 21.53
N ARG A 300 2.47 -2.21 21.86
CA ARG A 300 3.09 -2.32 23.18
C ARG A 300 3.97 -1.11 23.46
N TRP A 301 4.82 -0.70 22.53
CA TRP A 301 5.63 0.51 22.70
C TRP A 301 4.76 1.77 22.91
N CYS A 302 3.72 1.96 22.10
CA CYS A 302 2.83 3.12 22.24
C CYS A 302 2.14 3.15 23.62
N HIS A 303 1.80 1.97 24.14
CA HIS A 303 1.19 1.83 25.46
C HIS A 303 2.17 2.07 26.60
N ASP A 304 3.32 1.39 26.57
CA ASP A 304 4.34 1.44 27.63
C ASP A 304 4.89 2.87 27.79
N MET A 305 5.00 3.63 26.68
CA MET A 305 5.44 5.02 26.69
C MET A 305 4.31 6.02 26.96
N GLY A 306 3.06 5.56 27.10
CA GLY A 306 1.91 6.38 27.45
C GLY A 306 1.25 7.16 26.31
N PHE A 307 1.62 6.92 25.05
CA PHE A 307 1.05 7.61 23.88
C PHE A 307 -0.34 7.10 23.49
N ALA A 308 -0.67 5.84 23.81
CA ALA A 308 -1.94 5.23 23.45
C ALA A 308 -2.41 4.21 24.47
N LEU A 309 -3.69 3.84 24.38
CA LEU A 309 -4.17 2.61 24.99
C LEU A 309 -3.93 1.43 24.03
N ARG A 310 -3.65 0.26 24.57
CA ARG A 310 -3.58 -1.00 23.83
C ARG A 310 -4.59 -1.96 24.44
N ALA A 311 -5.34 -2.65 23.57
CA ALA A 311 -6.10 -3.81 23.95
C ALA A 311 -5.42 -5.07 23.42
N ASN A 312 -5.45 -6.16 24.18
CA ASN A 312 -5.11 -7.47 23.67
C ASN A 312 -6.06 -7.84 22.52
N GLN A 313 -5.52 -7.97 21.32
CA GLN A 313 -6.31 -8.25 20.12
C GLN A 313 -7.03 -9.61 20.14
N ALA A 314 -6.63 -10.53 21.03
CA ALA A 314 -7.27 -11.84 21.19
C ALA A 314 -8.41 -11.85 22.21
N ASP A 315 -8.60 -10.77 22.99
CA ASP A 315 -9.62 -10.69 24.04
C ASP A 315 -10.66 -9.61 23.67
N LEU A 316 -11.82 -10.04 23.19
CA LEU A 316 -12.90 -9.16 22.74
C LEU A 316 -13.50 -8.34 23.90
N ASP A 317 -13.52 -8.90 25.11
CA ASP A 317 -14.02 -8.21 26.30
C ASP A 317 -13.02 -7.14 26.76
N GLU A 318 -11.73 -7.40 26.66
CA GLU A 318 -10.68 -6.41 26.90
C GLU A 318 -10.71 -5.29 25.85
N ILE A 319 -10.94 -5.59 24.57
CA ILE A 319 -11.14 -4.57 23.53
C ILE A 319 -12.30 -3.65 23.93
N THR A 320 -13.46 -4.24 24.24
CA THR A 320 -14.66 -3.49 24.64
C THR A 320 -14.39 -2.60 25.86
N ARG A 321 -13.79 -3.16 26.92
CA ARG A 321 -13.46 -2.42 28.16
C ARG A 321 -12.43 -1.32 27.92
N THR A 322 -11.44 -1.56 27.06
CA THR A 322 -10.37 -0.59 26.78
C THR A 322 -10.88 0.56 25.91
N VAL A 323 -11.71 0.28 24.91
CA VAL A 323 -12.36 1.33 24.11
C VAL A 323 -13.28 2.20 24.96
N ARG A 324 -14.01 1.61 25.92
CA ARG A 324 -14.85 2.37 26.87
C ARG A 324 -14.08 3.43 27.66
N LYS A 325 -12.78 3.22 27.93
CA LYS A 325 -11.95 4.23 28.62
C LYS A 325 -11.81 5.53 27.84
N LEU A 326 -12.03 5.54 26.52
CA LEU A 326 -12.00 6.76 25.71
C LEU A 326 -13.13 7.73 26.07
N GLN A 327 -14.20 7.28 26.75
CA GLN A 327 -15.28 8.14 27.22
C GLN A 327 -14.81 9.11 28.33
N ASP A 328 -13.75 8.75 29.06
CA ASP A 328 -13.16 9.57 30.12
C ASP A 328 -12.27 10.68 29.52
N THR A 329 -12.68 11.93 29.77
CA THR A 329 -11.96 13.12 29.31
C THR A 329 -10.55 13.22 29.90
N SER A 330 -10.33 12.76 31.14
CA SER A 330 -9.00 12.77 31.77
C SER A 330 -8.04 11.83 31.06
N VAL A 331 -8.52 10.65 30.63
CA VAL A 331 -7.76 9.70 29.82
C VAL A 331 -7.40 10.32 28.48
N ARG A 332 -8.36 10.94 27.78
CA ARG A 332 -8.12 11.61 26.50
C ARG A 332 -7.09 12.74 26.61
N ASN A 333 -7.25 13.62 27.59
CA ASN A 333 -6.33 14.74 27.80
C ASN A 333 -4.91 14.27 28.10
N ARG A 334 -4.74 13.22 28.91
CA ARG A 334 -3.42 12.64 29.21
C ARG A 334 -2.75 12.08 27.95
N LEU A 335 -3.48 11.33 27.12
CA LEU A 335 -2.94 10.77 25.88
C LEU A 335 -2.58 11.87 24.87
N HIS A 336 -3.45 12.86 24.71
CA HIS A 336 -3.20 14.02 23.85
C HIS A 336 -1.92 14.77 24.26
N ALA A 337 -1.82 15.16 25.54
CA ALA A 337 -0.65 15.86 26.06
C ALA A 337 0.64 15.03 25.89
N LYS A 338 0.57 13.71 26.07
CA LYS A 338 1.73 12.84 25.87
C LYS A 338 2.20 12.81 24.41
N CYS A 339 1.28 12.88 23.45
CA CYS A 339 1.62 12.87 22.03
C CYS A 339 2.42 14.11 21.58
N GLU A 340 2.33 15.23 22.29
CA GLU A 340 3.14 16.43 22.01
C GLU A 340 4.65 16.20 22.22
N GLU A 341 5.04 15.15 22.96
CA GLU A 341 6.45 14.76 23.14
C GLU A 341 7.03 13.99 21.95
N LEU A 342 6.21 13.56 20.98
CA LEU A 342 6.68 12.81 19.82
C LEU A 342 7.47 13.70 18.86
N PRO A 343 8.55 13.19 18.24
CA PRO A 343 9.25 13.92 17.21
C PRO A 343 8.39 14.07 15.95
N ASP A 344 8.58 15.17 15.22
CA ASP A 344 7.85 15.41 13.98
C ASP A 344 8.19 14.35 12.91
N PRO A 345 7.20 13.83 12.15
CA PRO A 345 7.41 12.79 11.14
C PRO A 345 7.94 13.37 9.81
N THR A 346 9.16 13.89 9.83
CA THR A 346 9.82 14.58 8.69
C THR A 346 10.42 13.63 7.64
N GLY A 347 10.25 12.31 7.78
CA GLY A 347 10.89 11.30 6.94
C GLY A 347 10.51 11.42 5.46
N GLY A 348 9.30 11.91 5.14
CA GLY A 348 8.90 12.16 3.75
C GLY A 348 9.85 13.13 3.03
N ALA A 349 10.24 14.22 3.72
CA ALA A 349 11.17 15.21 3.20
C ALA A 349 12.62 14.69 3.16
N GLU A 350 13.04 13.91 4.15
CA GLU A 350 14.37 13.28 4.15
C GLU A 350 14.53 12.30 2.97
N ILE A 351 13.53 11.44 2.74
CA ILE A 351 13.52 10.49 1.62
C ILE A 351 13.49 11.24 0.29
N ALA A 352 12.67 12.28 0.16
CA ALA A 352 12.60 13.10 -1.04
C ALA A 352 13.97 13.70 -1.41
N LYS A 353 14.72 14.21 -0.42
CA LYS A 353 16.10 14.69 -0.62
C LYS A 353 17.05 13.58 -1.06
N ILE A 354 16.98 12.39 -0.45
CA ILE A 354 17.79 11.23 -0.86
C ILE A 354 17.51 10.86 -2.32
N LEU A 355 16.23 10.74 -2.70
CA LEU A 355 15.85 10.38 -4.06
C LEU A 355 16.29 11.44 -5.08
N TYR A 356 16.16 12.72 -4.72
CA TYR A 356 16.64 13.82 -5.56
C TYR A 356 18.15 13.78 -5.76
N GLN A 357 18.93 13.60 -4.69
CA GLN A 357 20.38 13.47 -4.77
C GLN A 357 20.80 12.32 -5.70
N LEU A 358 20.14 11.17 -5.59
CA LEU A 358 20.37 10.03 -6.50
C LEU A 358 19.99 10.35 -7.95
N ALA A 359 18.99 11.20 -8.19
CA ALA A 359 18.53 11.56 -9.53
C ALA A 359 19.44 12.55 -10.26
N VAL A 360 20.14 13.42 -9.50
CA VAL A 360 21.05 14.44 -10.06
C VAL A 360 22.51 13.99 -10.11
N GLN A 361 22.88 12.87 -9.48
CA GLN A 361 24.21 12.29 -9.60
C GLN A 361 24.49 11.81 -11.03
N GLU A 362 25.72 12.05 -11.52
CA GLU A 362 26.15 11.67 -12.87
C GLU A 362 26.46 10.17 -13.00
N GLU A 363 26.94 9.53 -11.93
CA GLU A 363 27.29 8.11 -11.92
C GLU A 363 26.21 7.26 -11.22
N SER A 364 25.79 6.17 -11.88
CA SER A 364 24.87 5.21 -11.24
C SER A 364 25.62 4.28 -10.28
N VAL A 365 25.13 4.19 -9.05
CA VAL A 365 25.60 3.19 -8.06
C VAL A 365 25.23 1.79 -8.59
N ARG A 366 26.19 0.86 -8.72
CA ARG A 366 25.96 -0.46 -9.35
C ARG A 366 26.43 -1.64 -8.50
N PRO A 367 25.57 -2.66 -8.30
CA PRO A 367 25.99 -4.05 -8.13
C PRO A 367 26.20 -4.75 -9.49
N SER A 368 27.14 -5.70 -9.58
CA SER A 368 27.48 -6.43 -10.82
C SER A 368 26.32 -7.26 -11.38
N TRP A 369 26.06 -7.17 -12.70
CA TRP A 369 25.04 -7.94 -13.44
C TRP A 369 25.16 -9.48 -13.25
N LEU A 370 26.37 -9.98 -13.00
CA LEU A 370 26.64 -11.39 -12.67
C LEU A 370 25.94 -11.81 -11.39
N SER A 371 25.82 -10.89 -10.43
CA SER A 371 25.07 -11.11 -9.19
C SER A 371 23.60 -11.35 -9.51
N TYR A 372 22.97 -10.55 -10.39
CA TYR A 372 21.56 -10.78 -10.77
C TYR A 372 21.31 -12.18 -11.37
N LYS A 373 22.12 -12.63 -12.34
CA LYS A 373 21.96 -13.97 -12.93
C LYS A 373 22.10 -15.07 -11.87
N ARG A 374 23.13 -14.99 -11.02
CA ARG A 374 23.36 -15.95 -9.94
C ARG A 374 22.18 -15.99 -8.96
N LEU A 375 21.69 -14.81 -8.57
CA LEU A 375 20.60 -14.67 -7.61
C LEU A 375 19.24 -15.09 -8.19
N HIS A 376 18.97 -14.82 -9.47
CA HIS A 376 17.77 -15.27 -10.17
C HIS A 376 17.73 -16.81 -10.28
N ILE A 377 18.88 -17.43 -10.61
CA ILE A 377 19.03 -18.89 -10.59
C ILE A 377 18.78 -19.45 -9.19
N GLN A 378 19.28 -18.79 -8.13
CA GLN A 378 19.07 -19.21 -6.75
C GLN A 378 17.60 -19.12 -6.29
N VAL A 379 16.86 -18.08 -6.71
CA VAL A 379 15.40 -17.97 -6.48
C VAL A 379 14.64 -19.09 -7.22
N GLN A 380 15.02 -19.38 -8.46
CA GLN A 380 14.40 -20.47 -9.23
C GLN A 380 14.69 -21.85 -8.63
N LEU A 381 15.91 -22.07 -8.13
CA LEU A 381 16.30 -23.29 -7.42
C LEU A 381 15.52 -23.47 -6.11
N ASN A 382 15.33 -22.40 -5.32
CA ASN A 382 14.51 -22.45 -4.09
C ASN A 382 13.01 -22.66 -4.37
N ARG A 383 12.54 -22.42 -5.60
CA ARG A 383 11.19 -22.80 -6.08
C ARG A 383 11.14 -24.21 -6.67
N GLY A 384 12.26 -24.94 -6.65
CA GLY A 384 12.55 -26.14 -7.45
C GLY A 384 11.55 -27.29 -7.29
N LEU A 385 11.04 -27.57 -6.08
CA LEU A 385 10.10 -28.69 -5.89
C LEU A 385 8.74 -28.45 -6.58
N ARG A 386 8.18 -27.24 -6.50
CA ARG A 386 6.90 -26.92 -7.15
C ARG A 386 7.04 -26.85 -8.67
N HIS A 387 8.18 -26.37 -9.16
CA HIS A 387 8.42 -26.25 -10.59
C HIS A 387 8.67 -27.60 -11.25
N LEU A 388 9.35 -28.52 -10.55
CA LEU A 388 9.52 -29.89 -10.99
C LEU A 388 8.18 -30.64 -11.01
N ALA A 389 7.39 -30.54 -9.94
CA ALA A 389 6.04 -31.11 -9.88
C ALA A 389 5.14 -30.58 -11.01
N TYR A 390 5.17 -29.26 -11.27
CA TYR A 390 4.39 -28.66 -12.36
C TYR A 390 4.87 -29.10 -13.76
N LYS A 391 6.18 -29.27 -13.96
CA LYS A 391 6.73 -29.81 -15.22
C LYS A 391 6.34 -31.28 -15.44
N VAL A 392 6.35 -32.09 -14.38
CA VAL A 392 5.89 -33.49 -14.41
C VAL A 392 4.39 -33.55 -14.71
N LEU A 393 3.57 -32.78 -13.99
CA LEU A 393 2.13 -32.68 -14.24
C LEU A 393 1.82 -32.19 -15.66
N ARG A 394 2.58 -31.21 -16.18
CA ARG A 394 2.42 -30.73 -17.56
C ARG A 394 2.80 -31.79 -18.59
N ARG A 395 3.87 -32.58 -18.37
CA ARG A 395 4.22 -33.72 -19.25
C ARG A 395 3.16 -34.81 -19.21
N LEU A 396 2.67 -35.17 -18.02
CA LEU A 396 1.56 -36.12 -17.85
C LEU A 396 0.29 -35.62 -18.55
N ALA A 397 -0.03 -34.32 -18.44
CA ALA A 397 -1.14 -33.71 -19.15
C ALA A 397 -0.96 -33.71 -20.67
N LEU A 398 0.27 -33.56 -21.18
CA LEU A 398 0.56 -33.67 -22.62
C LEU A 398 0.46 -35.11 -23.13
N ILE A 399 0.88 -36.11 -22.34
CA ILE A 399 0.68 -37.53 -22.65
C ILE A 399 -0.82 -37.86 -22.65
N TYR A 400 -1.55 -37.39 -21.64
CA TYR A 400 -3.01 -37.50 -21.60
C TYR A 400 -3.68 -36.83 -22.82
N ARG A 401 -3.18 -35.67 -23.25
CA ARG A 401 -3.62 -34.92 -24.43
C ARG A 401 -3.34 -35.66 -25.75
N PHE A 402 -2.29 -36.47 -25.81
CA PHE A 402 -2.01 -37.31 -26.97
C PHE A 402 -3.09 -38.38 -27.15
N PHE A 403 -3.57 -38.97 -26.06
CA PHE A 403 -4.67 -39.95 -26.07
C PHE A 403 -6.07 -39.31 -26.06
N ASN A 404 -6.19 -38.04 -25.65
CA ASN A 404 -7.43 -37.26 -25.62
C ASN A 404 -7.22 -35.89 -26.29
N PRO A 405 -7.19 -35.80 -27.63
CA PRO A 405 -6.97 -34.55 -28.34
C PRO A 405 -8.08 -33.52 -28.03
N TYR A 406 -7.70 -32.25 -27.92
CA TYR A 406 -8.66 -31.17 -27.66
C TYR A 406 -9.71 -31.08 -28.79
N LEU A 407 -10.94 -30.79 -28.38
CA LEU A 407 -11.97 -30.25 -29.26
C LEU A 407 -11.45 -28.96 -29.92
N VAL A 408 -11.81 -28.72 -31.17
CA VAL A 408 -11.39 -27.54 -31.93
C VAL A 408 -11.79 -26.28 -31.15
N VAL A 409 -10.79 -25.55 -30.69
CA VAL A 409 -10.92 -24.36 -29.86
C VAL A 409 -11.04 -23.17 -30.79
N GLN A 410 -12.19 -22.49 -30.77
CA GLN A 410 -12.32 -21.22 -31.48
C GLN A 410 -11.59 -20.16 -30.66
N LYS A 411 -10.63 -19.47 -31.27
CA LYS A 411 -9.95 -18.35 -30.61
C LYS A 411 -10.88 -17.14 -30.68
N ILE A 412 -11.38 -16.69 -29.53
CA ILE A 412 -12.14 -15.43 -29.46
C ILE A 412 -11.16 -14.37 -28.98
N ARG A 413 -11.04 -13.26 -29.71
CA ARG A 413 -10.20 -12.14 -29.27
C ARG A 413 -10.70 -11.71 -27.89
N ALA A 414 -9.81 -11.72 -26.90
CA ALA A 414 -10.17 -11.25 -25.57
C ALA A 414 -10.68 -9.80 -25.70
N GLU A 415 -11.70 -9.44 -24.91
CA GLU A 415 -12.23 -8.08 -24.91
C GLU A 415 -11.09 -7.06 -24.82
N GLN A 416 -11.13 -6.07 -25.71
CA GLN A 416 -10.09 -5.05 -25.74
C GLN A 416 -10.08 -4.28 -24.42
N PRO A 417 -8.89 -3.95 -23.89
CA PRO A 417 -8.80 -3.15 -22.69
C PRO A 417 -9.37 -1.75 -22.97
N ILE A 418 -10.03 -1.18 -21.96
CA ILE A 418 -10.34 0.24 -21.93
C ILE A 418 -9.03 1.00 -21.72
N TRP A 419 -8.77 2.00 -22.55
CA TRP A 419 -7.65 2.92 -22.39
C TRP A 419 -8.13 4.24 -21.81
N GLY A 420 -7.33 4.83 -20.93
CA GLY A 420 -7.70 6.10 -20.31
C GLY A 420 -6.54 6.81 -19.64
N SER A 421 -6.66 8.12 -19.50
CA SER A 421 -5.72 9.00 -18.79
C SER A 421 -6.44 9.92 -17.79
N GLN A 422 -7.63 9.49 -17.35
CA GLN A 422 -8.45 10.22 -16.40
C GLN A 422 -7.69 10.43 -15.09
N ASN A 423 -7.89 11.58 -14.46
CA ASN A 423 -7.13 12.01 -13.29
C ASN A 423 -8.02 12.37 -12.08
N THR A 424 -9.33 12.19 -12.21
CA THR A 424 -10.29 12.41 -11.13
C THR A 424 -10.71 11.08 -10.49
N ALA A 425 -11.04 11.13 -9.21
CA ALA A 425 -11.47 9.93 -8.48
C ALA A 425 -12.79 9.37 -9.05
N SER A 426 -13.72 10.23 -9.43
CA SER A 426 -15.03 9.86 -9.98
C SER A 426 -14.94 9.07 -11.28
N GLU A 427 -13.96 9.40 -12.13
CA GLU A 427 -13.73 8.71 -13.40
C GLU A 427 -12.88 7.45 -13.24
N LEU A 428 -11.84 7.49 -12.40
CA LEU A 428 -10.91 6.38 -12.24
C LEU A 428 -11.47 5.21 -11.42
N HIS A 429 -12.27 5.47 -10.37
CA HIS A 429 -12.80 4.39 -9.51
C HIS A 429 -13.63 3.35 -10.27
N PRO A 430 -14.59 3.73 -11.14
CA PRO A 430 -15.35 2.78 -11.93
C PRO A 430 -14.47 1.93 -12.84
N LEU A 431 -13.50 2.55 -13.52
CA LEU A 431 -12.59 1.88 -14.46
C LEU A 431 -11.68 0.89 -13.73
N ILE A 432 -11.10 1.30 -12.59
CA ILE A 432 -10.23 0.43 -11.79
C ILE A 432 -11.02 -0.75 -11.21
N LYS A 433 -12.27 -0.56 -10.78
CA LYS A 433 -13.08 -1.62 -10.16
C LYS A 433 -13.80 -2.53 -11.15
N SER A 434 -13.88 -2.15 -12.43
CA SER A 434 -14.54 -2.93 -13.48
C SER A 434 -13.90 -4.31 -13.66
N GLU A 435 -14.69 -5.31 -14.05
CA GLU A 435 -14.16 -6.61 -14.48
C GLU A 435 -13.42 -6.50 -15.82
N GLN A 436 -13.78 -5.51 -16.65
CA GLN A 436 -13.10 -5.24 -17.92
C GLN A 436 -11.68 -4.75 -17.66
N ARG A 437 -10.76 -5.20 -18.53
CA ARG A 437 -9.35 -4.78 -18.49
C ARG A 437 -9.24 -3.27 -18.71
N PHE A 438 -8.45 -2.61 -17.87
CA PHE A 438 -8.24 -1.17 -17.92
C PHE A 438 -6.73 -0.85 -17.93
N GLU A 439 -6.32 -0.10 -18.94
CA GLU A 439 -4.97 0.40 -19.15
C GLU A 439 -4.94 1.91 -18.88
N HIS A 440 -4.53 2.26 -17.66
CA HIS A 440 -4.29 3.66 -17.30
C HIS A 440 -2.94 4.13 -17.90
N LEU A 441 -2.99 5.26 -18.61
CA LEU A 441 -1.85 5.99 -19.15
C LEU A 441 -1.63 7.26 -18.33
N ILE A 442 -0.36 7.64 -18.15
CA ILE A 442 -0.03 8.93 -17.54
C ILE A 442 -0.59 10.10 -18.37
N THR A 443 -1.04 11.15 -17.69
CA THR A 443 -1.53 12.38 -18.34
C THR A 443 -0.44 13.05 -19.18
N GLY A 444 -0.81 13.48 -20.38
CA GLY A 444 0.10 14.13 -21.33
C GLY A 444 1.07 13.17 -22.04
N ALA A 445 0.80 11.86 -22.02
CA ALA A 445 1.64 10.86 -22.66
C ALA A 445 1.85 11.09 -24.17
N SER A 446 3.08 10.86 -24.64
CA SER A 446 3.44 10.85 -26.06
C SER A 446 2.74 9.73 -26.85
N GLU A 447 2.64 9.89 -28.17
CA GLU A 447 2.11 8.83 -29.06
C GLU A 447 3.03 7.59 -29.09
N GLU A 448 4.34 7.79 -28.91
CA GLU A 448 5.29 6.69 -28.81
C GLU A 448 5.03 5.85 -27.55
N TYR A 449 4.79 6.50 -26.41
CA TYR A 449 4.41 5.81 -25.18
C TYR A 449 3.11 5.05 -25.33
N LYS A 450 2.07 5.67 -25.91
CA LYS A 450 0.77 5.03 -26.16
C LYS A 450 0.92 3.75 -27.01
N ARG A 451 1.63 3.85 -28.14
CA ARG A 451 1.90 2.69 -29.02
C ARG A 451 2.68 1.61 -28.27
N ARG A 452 3.73 1.99 -27.53
CA ARG A 452 4.52 1.02 -26.75
C ARG A 452 3.66 0.30 -25.71
N ARG A 453 2.71 1.01 -25.12
CA ARG A 453 1.79 0.48 -24.14
C ARG A 453 0.79 -0.49 -24.72
N GLU A 454 0.27 -0.24 -25.91
CA GLU A 454 -0.58 -1.16 -26.66
C GLU A 454 0.16 -2.48 -26.93
N GLU A 455 1.42 -2.43 -27.40
CA GLU A 455 2.25 -3.63 -27.61
C GLU A 455 2.43 -4.46 -26.34
N ILE A 456 2.66 -3.80 -25.20
CA ILE A 456 2.82 -4.46 -23.90
C ILE A 456 1.52 -5.14 -23.46
N ALA A 457 0.39 -4.45 -23.62
CA ALA A 457 -0.94 -4.98 -23.30
C ALA A 457 -1.27 -6.20 -24.17
N ASP A 458 -1.04 -6.11 -25.48
CA ASP A 458 -1.31 -7.21 -26.42
C ASP A 458 -0.48 -8.46 -26.09
N ALA A 459 0.82 -8.30 -25.81
CA ALA A 459 1.69 -9.40 -25.42
C ALA A 459 1.27 -10.08 -24.10
N ALA A 460 0.83 -9.27 -23.13
CA ALA A 460 0.44 -9.73 -21.81
C ALA A 460 -0.93 -10.44 -21.82
N TYR A 461 -1.93 -9.83 -22.46
CA TYR A 461 -3.30 -10.29 -22.44
C TYR A 461 -3.56 -11.46 -23.39
N GLY A 462 -2.91 -11.47 -24.56
CA GLY A 462 -3.10 -12.50 -25.59
C GLY A 462 -4.55 -12.64 -26.08
N GLU A 463 -4.81 -13.68 -26.88
CA GLU A 463 -6.15 -14.06 -27.37
C GLU A 463 -6.84 -15.01 -26.37
N LYS A 464 -8.17 -14.87 -26.17
CA LYS A 464 -8.95 -15.78 -25.32
C LYS A 464 -9.18 -17.08 -26.10
N LEU A 465 -8.90 -18.22 -25.47
CA LEU A 465 -9.15 -19.54 -26.07
C LEU A 465 -10.46 -20.08 -25.49
N GLU A 466 -11.56 -20.06 -26.24
CA GLU A 466 -12.80 -20.74 -25.83
C GLU A 466 -12.86 -22.15 -26.46
N VAL A 467 -12.89 -23.16 -25.60
CA VAL A 467 -13.00 -24.56 -26.03
C VAL A 467 -14.49 -24.87 -26.20
N ILE A 468 -14.98 -24.83 -27.44
CA ILE A 468 -16.34 -25.26 -27.77
C ILE A 468 -16.31 -26.73 -28.16
N ASN A 469 -17.18 -27.54 -27.55
CA ASN A 469 -17.28 -28.96 -27.86
C ASN A 469 -18.13 -29.17 -29.12
N THR A 470 -17.49 -29.32 -30.28
CA THR A 470 -18.18 -29.57 -31.56
C THR A 470 -18.66 -31.02 -31.76
N ARG A 471 -18.62 -31.90 -30.74
CA ARG A 471 -19.19 -33.26 -30.82
C ARG A 471 -20.63 -33.39 -30.30
N LYS A 472 -21.33 -32.29 -30.04
CA LYS A 472 -22.78 -32.28 -29.84
C LYS A 472 -23.42 -31.22 -30.74
N SER A 473 -23.51 -31.53 -32.03
CA SER A 473 -24.47 -30.93 -32.96
C SER A 473 -25.27 -32.05 -33.60
#